data_AF-A0A7S2MP16-F1
#
_entry.id   AF-A0A7S2MP16-F1
#
_cell.length_a   1.000
_cell.length_b   1.000
_cell.length_c   1.000
_cell.angle_alpha   90.00
_cell.angle_beta   90.00
_cell.angle_gamma   90.00
#
_symmetry.space_group_name_H-M   'P 1'
#
loop_
_entity.id
_entity.type
_entity.pdbx_description
1 polymer ?
#
loop_
_entity_poly.entity_id
_entity_poly.type
_entity_poly.pdbx_seq_one_letter_code
_entity_poly.pdbx_strand_id
1 'polypeptide(L)'
;SEVLAARPTVKKPVRPLMTTAKTILADQIVAERRAQEGEKVLSADRLPKKFPVEASNITYPESGKRGANNPLYSTSSQTYGSQAPDWHQLPDRFFPSTNKFTAGFVEKKPRFTGMSCGPSLSRVHKELDEYY
;
A
#
# COMPACT_ATOMS: atom_id res chain seq x y z
N SER A 1 -64.88 7.01 17.16
CA SER A 1 -64.31 5.85 16.45
C SER A 1 -62.88 6.15 16.02
N GLU A 2 -61.97 6.33 16.98
CA GLU A 2 -60.59 6.83 16.75
C GLU A 2 -59.50 5.90 17.31
N VAL A 3 -59.85 4.66 17.67
CA VAL A 3 -58.92 3.73 18.36
C VAL A 3 -58.10 2.86 17.39
N LEU A 4 -58.30 3.01 16.06
CA LEU A 4 -57.68 2.16 15.04
C LEU A 4 -56.72 2.89 14.09
N ALA A 5 -56.28 4.10 14.41
CA ALA A 5 -55.33 4.81 13.57
C ALA A 5 -53.91 4.20 13.66
N ALA A 6 -53.67 3.24 12.75
CA ALA A 6 -52.41 2.98 12.06
C ALA A 6 -51.15 2.84 12.93
N ARG A 7 -51.05 1.74 13.70
CA ARG A 7 -49.73 1.18 14.01
C ARG A 7 -49.28 0.34 12.81
N PRO A 8 -48.16 0.63 12.13
CA PRO A 8 -47.67 -0.23 11.07
C PRO A 8 -47.31 -1.60 11.66
N THR A 9 -48.09 -2.62 11.30
CA THR A 9 -47.98 -4.00 11.79
C THR A 9 -46.74 -4.73 11.28
N VAL A 10 -46.05 -4.18 10.27
CA VAL A 10 -44.88 -4.79 9.64
C VAL A 10 -43.63 -4.02 10.03
N LYS A 11 -42.79 -4.63 10.88
CA LYS A 11 -41.43 -4.13 11.13
C LYS A 11 -40.64 -4.20 9.83
N LYS A 12 -40.23 -3.04 9.28
CA LYS A 12 -39.32 -3.00 8.13
C LYS A 12 -38.02 -3.73 8.50
N PRO A 13 -37.43 -4.51 7.59
CA PRO A 13 -36.18 -5.21 7.87
C PRO A 13 -35.11 -4.19 8.27
N VAL A 14 -34.50 -4.40 9.43
CA VAL A 14 -33.41 -3.56 9.93
C VAL A 14 -32.21 -3.82 9.04
N ARG A 15 -31.80 -2.81 8.27
CA ARG A 15 -30.56 -2.89 7.51
C ARG A 15 -29.40 -2.96 8.50
N PRO A 16 -28.41 -3.83 8.28
CA PRO A 16 -27.21 -3.83 9.12
C PRO A 16 -26.57 -2.45 9.06
N LEU A 17 -26.26 -1.90 10.24
CA LEU A 17 -25.50 -0.67 10.39
C LEU A 17 -24.10 -0.93 9.84
N MET A 18 -23.88 -0.58 8.58
CA MET A 18 -22.57 -0.67 7.96
C MET A 18 -21.69 0.40 8.58
N THR A 19 -20.78 -0.02 9.46
CA THR A 19 -19.79 0.86 10.06
C THR A 19 -18.77 1.24 8.97
N THR A 20 -18.85 2.49 8.52
CA THR A 20 -17.98 3.06 7.48
C THR A 20 -16.49 3.03 7.86
N ALA A 21 -16.17 2.86 9.15
CA ALA A 21 -14.79 2.84 9.65
C ALA A 21 -13.87 1.82 8.96
N LYS A 22 -14.39 0.65 8.55
CA LYS A 22 -13.58 -0.37 7.85
C LYS A 22 -13.32 -0.04 6.38
N THR A 23 -14.13 0.82 5.75
CA THR A 23 -13.97 1.16 4.33
C THR A 23 -13.09 2.38 4.11
N ILE A 24 -12.93 3.28 5.10
CA ILE A 24 -12.14 4.51 4.96
C ILE A 24 -10.72 4.24 4.42
N LEU A 25 -10.01 3.24 4.95
CA LEU A 25 -8.67 2.90 4.47
C LEU A 25 -8.68 2.33 3.06
N ALA A 26 -9.67 1.49 2.72
CA ALA A 26 -9.81 0.93 1.39
C ALA A 26 -10.13 2.04 0.37
N ASP A 27 -11.02 2.96 0.72
CA ASP A 27 -11.43 4.11 -0.09
C ASP A 27 -10.26 5.07 -0.32
N GLN A 28 -9.43 5.31 0.71
CA GLN A 28 -8.20 6.10 0.58
C GLN A 28 -7.19 5.43 -0.37
N ILE A 29 -7.00 4.11 -0.29
CA ILE A 29 -6.11 3.36 -1.19
C ILE A 29 -6.61 3.44 -2.63
N VAL A 30 -7.92 3.29 -2.85
CA VAL A 30 -8.54 3.40 -4.18
C VAL A 30 -8.42 4.82 -4.73
N ALA A 31 -8.63 5.84 -3.90
CA ALA A 31 -8.49 7.23 -4.28
C ALA A 31 -7.03 7.59 -4.61
N GLU A 32 -6.07 7.17 -3.79
CA GLU A 32 -4.63 7.36 -4.06
C GLU A 32 -4.19 6.69 -5.36
N ARG A 33 -4.77 5.52 -5.67
CA ARG A 33 -4.49 4.77 -6.89
C ARG A 33 -5.06 5.50 -8.12
N ARG A 34 -6.33 5.90 -8.07
CA ARG A 34 -6.96 6.69 -9.14
C ARG A 34 -6.25 8.02 -9.39
N ALA A 35 -5.78 8.68 -8.34
CA ALA A 35 -5.01 9.93 -8.47
C ALA A 35 -3.63 9.71 -9.13
N GLN A 36 -3.13 8.48 -9.16
CA GLN A 36 -1.85 8.12 -9.80
C GLN A 36 -2.03 7.56 -11.21
N GLU A 37 -3.23 7.07 -11.52
CA GLU A 37 -3.65 6.58 -12.85
C GLU A 37 -4.05 7.79 -13.71
N GLY A 38 -3.10 8.29 -14.52
CA GLY A 38 -3.37 9.28 -15.56
C GLY A 38 -3.56 8.64 -16.94
N GLU A 39 -3.68 9.46 -17.98
CA GLU A 39 -3.57 8.95 -19.36
C GLU A 39 -2.25 8.20 -19.51
N LYS A 40 -2.35 6.96 -20.01
CA LYS A 40 -1.21 6.07 -20.14
C LYS A 40 -0.27 6.62 -21.22
N VAL A 41 0.81 7.27 -20.80
CA VAL A 41 1.90 7.62 -21.69
C VAL A 41 2.71 6.35 -21.95
N LEU A 42 3.13 6.12 -23.19
CA LEU A 42 3.86 4.91 -23.62
C LEU A 42 5.05 4.53 -22.73
N SER A 43 5.64 5.49 -22.01
CA SER A 43 6.85 5.31 -21.21
C SER A 43 6.62 4.99 -19.73
N ALA A 44 5.44 5.26 -19.14
CA ALA A 44 5.21 5.05 -17.72
C ALA A 44 3.73 4.86 -17.35
N ASP A 45 3.46 3.84 -16.54
CA ASP A 45 2.10 3.55 -16.03
C ASP A 45 1.65 4.49 -14.90
N ARG A 46 2.56 5.25 -14.28
CA ARG A 46 2.27 6.16 -13.16
C ARG A 46 2.63 7.60 -13.50
N LEU A 47 1.80 8.54 -13.04
CA LEU A 47 2.08 9.96 -13.16
C LEU A 47 3.32 10.37 -12.33
N PRO A 48 4.23 11.19 -12.90
CA PRO A 48 5.36 11.72 -12.15
C PRO A 48 4.88 12.66 -11.04
N LYS A 49 5.49 12.55 -9.85
CA LYS A 49 5.28 13.48 -8.73
C LYS A 49 6.52 14.34 -8.50
N LYS A 50 6.35 15.52 -7.91
CA LYS A 50 7.49 16.32 -7.41
C LYS A 50 8.25 15.50 -6.37
N PHE A 51 9.57 15.50 -6.44
CA PHE A 51 10.41 14.84 -5.44
C PHE A 51 10.07 15.37 -4.03
N PRO A 52 9.92 14.50 -3.02
CA PRO A 52 9.30 14.87 -1.75
C PRO A 52 10.17 15.76 -0.86
N VAL A 53 11.45 15.92 -1.19
CA VAL A 53 12.42 16.67 -0.38
C VAL A 53 13.04 17.78 -1.24
N GLU A 54 13.15 18.98 -0.67
CA GLU A 54 13.89 20.08 -1.32
C GLU A 54 15.34 20.09 -0.84
N ALA A 55 16.27 20.57 -1.66
CA ALA A 55 17.71 20.59 -1.33
C ALA A 55 18.00 21.30 -0.01
N SER A 56 17.28 22.40 0.25
CA SER A 56 17.34 23.18 1.50
C SER A 56 16.99 22.38 2.75
N ASN A 57 16.18 21.32 2.62
CA ASN A 57 15.71 20.51 3.73
C ASN A 57 16.63 19.31 4.02
N ILE A 58 17.66 19.09 3.20
CA ILE A 58 18.59 17.97 3.40
C ILE A 58 19.69 18.41 4.35
N THR A 59 19.60 17.96 5.60
CA THR A 59 20.61 18.21 6.63
C THR A 59 21.33 16.92 6.97
N TYR A 60 22.66 16.97 6.99
CA TYR A 60 23.49 15.86 7.47
C TYR A 60 23.78 16.02 8.96
N PRO A 61 23.69 14.94 9.75
CA PRO A 61 24.02 14.99 11.17
C PRO A 61 25.52 15.24 11.36
N GLU A 62 25.88 16.00 12.40
CA GLU A 62 27.27 16.21 12.75
C GLU A 62 27.93 14.90 13.24
N SER A 63 29.23 14.75 12.95
CA SER A 63 30.01 13.59 13.39
C SER A 63 30.27 13.66 14.89
N GLY A 64 29.72 12.71 15.66
CA GLY A 64 29.95 12.59 17.11
C GLY A 64 31.34 12.09 17.50
N LYS A 65 32.27 11.89 16.55
CA LYS A 65 33.61 11.38 16.86
C LYS A 65 34.50 12.47 17.45
N ARG A 66 35.20 12.17 18.54
CA ARG A 66 36.18 13.08 19.15
C ARG A 66 37.28 13.40 18.15
N GLY A 67 37.45 14.69 17.83
CA GLY A 67 38.43 15.14 16.84
C GLY A 67 37.96 15.08 15.39
N ALA A 68 36.68 14.82 15.11
CA ALA A 68 36.14 14.86 13.74
C ALA A 68 36.37 16.20 13.02
N ASN A 69 36.43 17.29 13.78
CA ASN A 69 36.68 18.63 13.26
C ASN A 69 38.17 18.97 13.19
N ASN A 70 39.07 18.06 13.57
CA ASN A 70 40.51 18.29 13.53
C ASN A 70 41.06 17.91 12.15
N PRO A 71 41.57 18.87 11.36
CA PRO A 71 42.07 18.60 10.02
C PRO A 71 43.24 17.59 10.01
N LEU A 72 44.02 17.52 11.09
CA LEU A 72 45.16 16.58 11.21
C LEU A 72 44.73 15.12 11.31
N TYR A 73 43.48 14.86 11.70
CA TYR A 73 42.91 13.51 11.84
C TYR A 73 41.78 13.26 10.84
N SER A 74 41.74 14.05 9.76
CA SER A 74 40.80 13.83 8.67
C SER A 74 41.12 12.51 7.95
N THR A 75 40.11 11.68 7.77
CA THR A 75 40.22 10.44 6.98
C THR A 75 39.47 10.62 5.67
N SER A 76 39.89 9.93 4.60
CA SER A 76 39.18 9.94 3.32
C SER A 76 37.72 9.49 3.44
N SER A 77 37.39 8.70 4.45
CA SER A 77 36.01 8.30 4.76
C SER A 77 35.14 9.41 5.35
N GLN A 78 35.72 10.49 5.87
CA GLN A 78 34.97 11.65 6.40
C GLN A 78 34.49 12.59 5.28
N THR A 79 35.00 12.46 4.05
CA THR A 79 34.57 13.31 2.93
C THR A 79 33.20 12.89 2.37
N TYR A 80 32.83 11.61 2.51
CA TYR A 80 31.52 11.13 2.08
C TYR A 80 30.40 11.77 2.91
N GLY A 81 29.45 12.42 2.23
CA GLY A 81 28.33 13.11 2.88
C GLY A 81 28.71 14.41 3.60
N SER A 82 29.92 14.93 3.38
CA SER A 82 30.36 16.22 3.93
C SER A 82 29.71 17.44 3.26
N GLN A 83 29.33 17.31 2.00
CA GLN A 83 28.71 18.38 1.21
C GLN A 83 27.20 18.14 1.09
N ALA A 84 26.41 19.19 1.37
CA ALA A 84 24.98 19.19 1.11
C ALA A 84 24.70 19.10 -0.41
N PRO A 85 23.69 18.34 -0.84
CA PRO A 85 23.34 18.28 -2.25
C PRO A 85 22.81 19.63 -2.74
N ASP A 86 23.22 20.01 -3.94
CA ASP A 86 22.72 21.21 -4.60
C ASP A 86 21.38 20.95 -5.30
N TRP A 87 20.64 22.02 -5.61
CA TRP A 87 19.34 21.93 -6.31
C TRP A 87 19.39 21.09 -7.59
N HIS A 88 20.43 21.28 -8.40
CA HIS A 88 20.59 20.60 -9.70
C HIS A 88 20.96 19.11 -9.58
N GLN A 89 21.33 18.64 -8.39
CA GLN A 89 21.64 17.24 -8.13
C GLN A 89 20.40 16.42 -7.74
N LEU A 90 19.31 17.10 -7.37
CA LEU A 90 18.04 16.45 -7.07
C LEU A 90 17.22 16.24 -8.34
N PRO A 91 16.48 15.12 -8.43
CA PRO A 91 15.56 14.91 -9.54
C PRO A 91 14.33 15.81 -9.40
N ASP A 92 13.89 16.42 -10.49
CA ASP A 92 12.65 17.21 -10.50
C ASP A 92 11.40 16.35 -10.24
N ARG A 93 11.43 15.12 -10.75
CA ARG A 93 10.30 14.19 -10.75
C ARG A 93 10.70 12.83 -10.20
N PHE A 94 9.79 12.22 -9.45
CA PHE A 94 9.95 10.87 -8.93
C PHE A 94 8.68 10.05 -9.19
N PHE A 95 8.88 8.76 -9.42
CA PHE A 95 7.80 7.80 -9.67
C PHE A 95 7.68 6.89 -8.44
N PRO A 96 6.80 7.21 -7.46
CA PRO A 96 6.66 6.38 -6.28
C PRO A 96 6.19 4.98 -6.68
N SER A 97 6.97 3.95 -6.32
CA SER A 97 6.48 2.58 -6.23
C SER A 97 6.01 2.32 -4.80
N THR A 98 4.83 1.73 -4.65
CA THR A 98 4.21 1.46 -3.35
C THR A 98 4.09 -0.05 -3.15
N ASN A 99 4.73 -0.59 -2.13
CA ASN A 99 4.65 -2.00 -1.77
C ASN A 99 3.48 -2.32 -0.82
N LYS A 100 2.49 -1.42 -0.67
CA LYS A 100 1.36 -1.58 0.27
C LYS A 100 0.60 -2.91 0.08
N PHE A 101 0.47 -3.36 -1.17
CA PHE A 101 -0.20 -4.63 -1.50
C PHE A 101 0.61 -5.85 -1.03
N THR A 102 1.91 -5.89 -1.32
CA THR A 102 2.77 -7.03 -1.00
C THR A 102 3.26 -7.03 0.45
N ALA A 103 3.22 -5.88 1.14
CA ALA A 103 3.60 -5.76 2.55
C ALA A 103 2.71 -6.59 3.49
N GLY A 104 1.47 -6.87 3.09
CA GLY A 104 0.56 -7.73 3.87
C GLY A 104 0.85 -9.23 3.74
N PHE A 105 1.77 -9.64 2.88
CA PHE A 105 2.10 -11.06 2.71
C PHE A 105 2.97 -11.53 3.87
N VAL A 106 2.41 -12.42 4.68
CA VAL A 106 3.04 -12.92 5.92
C VAL A 106 4.17 -13.90 5.61
N GLU A 107 4.00 -14.76 4.60
CA GLU A 107 4.95 -15.80 4.26
C GLU A 107 5.46 -15.66 2.83
N LYS A 108 6.78 -15.79 2.65
CA LYS A 108 7.41 -15.86 1.32
C LYS A 108 7.16 -17.22 0.62
N LYS A 109 6.88 -18.26 1.40
CA LYS A 109 6.65 -19.64 0.92
C LYS A 109 5.52 -20.27 1.74
N PRO A 110 4.25 -20.03 1.39
CA PRO A 110 3.12 -20.58 2.11
C PRO A 110 3.20 -22.11 2.13
N ARG A 111 3.14 -22.71 3.32
CA ARG A 111 3.07 -24.16 3.46
C ARG A 111 1.65 -24.62 3.23
N PHE A 112 1.43 -25.52 2.28
CA PHE A 112 0.13 -26.14 2.08
C PHE A 112 -0.08 -27.25 3.12
N THR A 113 -0.94 -27.00 4.10
CA THR A 113 -1.33 -27.96 5.15
C THR A 113 -2.74 -28.51 4.98
N GLY A 114 -3.40 -28.22 3.83
CA GLY A 114 -4.75 -28.68 3.54
C GLY A 114 -4.82 -30.17 3.19
N MET A 115 -5.91 -30.83 3.57
CA MET A 115 -6.25 -32.16 3.07
C MET A 115 -6.90 -32.05 1.68
N SER A 116 -6.64 -33.02 0.80
CA SER A 116 -7.30 -33.09 -0.51
C SER A 116 -8.69 -33.71 -0.35
N CYS A 117 -9.72 -32.87 -0.32
CA CYS A 117 -11.13 -33.29 -0.17
C CYS A 117 -11.95 -33.11 -1.46
N GLY A 118 -11.29 -32.93 -2.61
CA GLY A 118 -11.99 -32.83 -3.89
C GLY A 118 -12.56 -34.19 -4.32
N PRO A 119 -13.83 -34.28 -4.72
CA PRO A 119 -14.38 -35.50 -5.30
C PRO A 119 -13.68 -35.82 -6.62
N SER A 120 -13.45 -37.11 -6.88
CA SER A 120 -12.86 -37.57 -8.13
C SER A 120 -13.90 -37.57 -9.24
N LEU A 121 -13.90 -36.53 -10.06
CA LEU A 121 -14.78 -36.43 -11.23
C LEU A 121 -14.17 -37.16 -12.42
N SER A 122 -14.94 -38.07 -13.01
CA SER A 122 -14.55 -38.79 -14.21
C SER A 122 -14.77 -37.93 -15.46
N ARG A 123 -13.85 -38.04 -16.43
CA ARG A 123 -13.99 -37.32 -17.72
C ARG A 123 -14.89 -38.02 -18.72
N VAL A 124 -15.21 -39.29 -18.48
CA VAL A 124 -15.86 -40.19 -19.45
C VAL A 124 -17.24 -40.62 -18.98
N HIS A 125 -17.39 -40.93 -17.69
CA HIS A 125 -18.61 -41.53 -17.15
C HIS A 125 -19.19 -40.65 -16.05
N LYS A 126 -19.73 -39.48 -16.45
CA LYS A 126 -20.30 -38.49 -15.53
C LYS A 126 -21.39 -39.06 -14.60
N GLU A 127 -22.02 -40.16 -15.00
CA GLU A 127 -23.04 -40.87 -14.22
C GLU A 127 -22.47 -41.57 -12.98
N LEU A 128 -21.16 -41.83 -12.93
CA LEU A 128 -20.45 -42.45 -11.80
C LEU A 128 -19.79 -41.41 -10.88
N ASP A 129 -19.99 -40.12 -11.14
CA ASP A 129 -19.45 -39.06 -10.29
C ASP A 129 -20.31 -38.95 -9.02
N GLU A 130 -19.80 -39.44 -7.90
CA GLU A 130 -20.47 -39.37 -6.60
C GLU A 130 -20.13 -38.04 -5.88
N TYR A 131 -21.16 -37.26 -5.59
CA TYR A 131 -21.06 -36.06 -4.75
C TYR A 131 -21.38 -36.44 -3.31
N TYR A 132 -20.35 -36.60 -2.48
CA TYR A 132 -20.49 -36.77 -1.02
C TYR A 132 -20.52 -35.41 -0.31
#